data_AF-A0A0F3GRX7-F1
#
_entry.id   AF-A0A0F3GRX7-F1
#
_cell.length_a   1.000
_cell.length_b   1.000
_cell.length_c   1.000
_cell.angle_alpha   90.00
_cell.angle_beta   90.00
_cell.angle_gamma   90.00
#
_symmetry.space_group_name_H-M   'P 1'
#
loop_
_entity.id
_entity.type
_entity.pdbx_description
1 polymer ?
#
loop_
_entity_poly.entity_id
_entity_poly.type
_entity_poly.pdbx_seq_one_letter_code
_entity_poly.pdbx_strand_id
1 'polypeptide(L)'
;MKKTELGRYFDRVIASSDMGYPKEDERFWINAQKTLDFDKDRTLFIDDTPEVIDSAINYGIRYVLVKNMPSSRSNPPISNKYLSIDSFSELLP
;
A
#
# COMPACT_ATOMS: atom_id res chain seq x y z
N MET A 1 -17.48 -4.37 0.49
CA MET A 1 -17.56 -2.90 0.69
C MET A 1 -18.90 -2.37 1.23
N LYS A 2 -19.82 -3.21 1.76
CA LYS A 2 -21.14 -2.77 2.25
C LYS A 2 -21.18 -2.16 3.67
N LYS A 3 -20.07 -2.09 4.40
CA LYS A 3 -20.06 -1.71 5.83
C LYS A 3 -19.51 -0.32 6.16
N THR A 4 -18.86 0.38 5.22
CA THR A 4 -18.12 1.62 5.53
C THR A 4 -18.46 2.83 4.65
N GLU A 5 -19.40 2.71 3.69
CA GLU A 5 -19.75 3.76 2.70
C GLU A 5 -18.59 4.40 1.91
N LEU A 6 -17.37 3.84 2.03
CA LEU A 6 -16.17 4.38 1.39
C LEU A 6 -16.13 4.15 -0.11
N GLY A 7 -16.99 3.28 -0.66
CA GLY A 7 -16.96 2.89 -2.07
C GLY A 7 -17.06 4.05 -3.05
N ARG A 8 -17.69 5.17 -2.65
CA ARG A 8 -17.82 6.38 -3.47
C ARG A 8 -16.48 7.10 -3.75
N TYR A 9 -15.44 6.82 -2.96
CA TYR A 9 -14.14 7.46 -3.05
C TYR A 9 -13.11 6.64 -3.85
N PHE A 10 -13.51 5.49 -4.39
CA PHE A 10 -12.63 4.60 -5.14
C PHE A 10 -13.19 4.36 -6.54
N ASP A 11 -12.37 4.59 -7.58
CA ASP A 11 -12.72 4.21 -8.95
C ASP A 11 -12.78 2.68 -9.11
N ARG A 12 -11.89 1.98 -8.40
CA ARG A 12 -11.80 0.51 -8.38
C ARG A 12 -11.37 -0.01 -7.01
N VAL A 13 -11.85 -1.20 -6.68
CA VAL A 13 -11.37 -1.97 -5.53
C VAL A 13 -11.11 -3.40 -5.98
N ILE A 14 -9.89 -3.86 -5.72
CA ILE A 14 -9.41 -5.21 -6.05
C ILE A 14 -9.02 -5.94 -4.77
N ALA A 15 -9.22 -7.26 -4.76
CA ALA A 15 -8.65 -8.15 -3.76
C ALA A 15 -7.35 -8.77 -4.29
N SER A 16 -6.45 -9.16 -3.38
CA SER A 16 -5.22 -9.88 -3.78
C SER A 16 -5.53 -11.20 -4.48
N SER A 17 -6.63 -11.86 -4.11
CA SER A 17 -7.14 -13.05 -4.79
C SER A 17 -7.43 -12.82 -6.27
N ASP A 18 -7.80 -11.60 -6.67
CA ASP A 18 -8.09 -11.27 -8.07
C ASP A 18 -6.81 -11.24 -8.92
N MET A 19 -5.66 -11.01 -8.28
CA MET A 19 -4.34 -10.96 -8.95
C MET A 19 -3.64 -12.32 -8.98
N GLY A 20 -4.17 -13.33 -8.28
CA GLY A 20 -3.63 -14.69 -8.20
C GLY A 20 -2.34 -14.86 -7.38
N TYR A 21 -1.78 -13.77 -6.85
CA TYR A 21 -0.55 -13.73 -6.07
C TYR A 21 -0.71 -12.80 -4.86
N PRO A 22 0.00 -13.06 -3.75
CA PRO A 22 0.02 -12.16 -2.60
C PRO A 22 0.89 -10.93 -2.91
N LYS A 23 0.73 -9.83 -2.16
CA LYS A 23 1.39 -8.55 -2.47
C LYS A 23 2.91 -8.57 -2.27
N GLU A 24 3.41 -9.53 -1.50
CA GLU A 24 4.82 -9.79 -1.25
C GLU A 24 5.52 -10.33 -2.51
N ASP A 25 4.76 -10.90 -3.44
CA ASP A 25 5.26 -11.46 -4.70
C ASP A 25 5.22 -10.42 -5.83
N GLU A 26 6.32 -10.27 -6.56
CA GLU A 26 6.42 -9.32 -7.70
C GLU A 26 5.31 -9.52 -8.74
N ARG A 27 4.86 -10.76 -8.95
CA ARG A 27 3.80 -11.09 -9.92
C ARG A 27 2.45 -10.45 -9.59
N PHE A 28 2.19 -10.17 -8.30
CA PHE A 28 1.02 -9.39 -7.91
C PHE A 28 1.07 -8.00 -8.56
N TRP A 29 2.20 -7.31 -8.47
CA TRP A 29 2.35 -5.94 -8.97
C TRP A 29 2.25 -5.85 -10.49
N ILE A 30 2.82 -6.82 -11.21
CA ILE A 30 2.67 -6.93 -12.67
C ILE A 30 1.19 -7.05 -13.06
N ASN A 31 0.43 -7.89 -12.37
CA ASN A 31 -0.99 -8.11 -12.65
C ASN A 31 -1.84 -6.91 -12.21
N ALA A 32 -1.52 -6.31 -11.07
CA ALA A 32 -2.19 -5.13 -10.54
C ALA A 32 -2.00 -3.94 -11.47
N GLN A 33 -0.78 -3.71 -11.98
CA GLN A 33 -0.50 -2.62 -12.91
C GLN A 33 -1.29 -2.79 -14.20
N LYS A 34 -1.36 -4.00 -14.77
CA LYS A 34 -2.19 -4.26 -15.96
C LYS A 34 -3.69 -4.08 -15.70
N THR A 35 -4.16 -4.48 -14.52
CA THR A 35 -5.60 -4.44 -14.19
C THR A 35 -6.07 -3.05 -13.83
N LEU A 36 -5.27 -2.29 -13.11
CA LEU A 36 -5.58 -0.93 -12.65
C LEU A 36 -5.07 0.15 -13.61
N ASP A 37 -4.18 -0.21 -14.54
CA ASP A 37 -3.53 0.70 -15.50
C ASP A 37 -2.82 1.87 -14.83
N PHE A 38 -2.11 1.61 -13.71
CA PHE A 38 -1.40 2.65 -12.98
C PHE A 38 0.02 2.87 -13.52
N ASP A 39 0.51 4.10 -13.37
CA ASP A 39 1.90 4.48 -13.65
C ASP A 39 2.72 4.46 -12.35
N LYS A 40 3.69 3.55 -12.26
CA LYS A 40 4.54 3.37 -11.07
C LYS A 40 5.31 4.63 -10.66
N ASP A 41 5.63 5.51 -11.62
CA ASP A 41 6.39 6.75 -11.36
C ASP A 41 5.49 7.91 -10.88
N ARG A 42 4.17 7.70 -10.88
CA ARG A 42 3.15 8.65 -10.44
C ARG A 42 2.21 8.07 -9.38
N THR A 43 2.51 6.88 -8.86
CA THR A 43 1.68 6.16 -7.89
C THR A 43 2.23 6.27 -6.49
N LEU A 44 1.35 6.55 -5.53
CA LEU A 44 1.61 6.42 -4.10
C LEU A 44 0.99 5.12 -3.58
N PHE A 45 1.83 4.25 -3.04
CA PHE A 45 1.40 3.03 -2.35
C PHE A 45 1.58 3.16 -0.84
N ILE A 46 0.57 2.73 -0.07
CA ILE A 46 0.55 2.80 1.39
C ILE A 46 0.05 1.47 1.94
N ASP A 47 0.80 0.87 2.85
CA ASP A 47 0.48 -0.38 3.55
C ASP A 47 1.13 -0.38 4.94
N ASP A 48 0.68 -1.23 5.86
CA ASP A 48 1.23 -1.34 7.21
C ASP A 48 2.15 -2.56 7.39
N THR A 49 2.34 -3.35 6.34
CA THR A 49 3.14 -4.58 6.37
C THR A 49 4.52 -4.40 5.71
N PRO A 50 5.64 -4.52 6.45
CA PRO A 50 6.99 -4.29 5.93
C PRO A 50 7.38 -5.11 4.69
N GLU A 51 6.98 -6.38 4.63
CA GLU A 51 7.30 -7.27 3.50
C GLU A 51 6.59 -6.81 2.21
N VAL A 52 5.37 -6.31 2.34
CA VAL A 52 4.61 -5.73 1.22
C VAL A 52 5.26 -4.42 0.75
N ILE A 53 5.77 -3.63 1.68
CA ILE A 53 6.48 -2.37 1.40
C ILE A 53 7.78 -2.64 0.65
N ASP A 54 8.59 -3.61 1.12
CA ASP A 54 9.81 -4.04 0.43
C ASP A 54 9.48 -4.52 -1.00
N SER A 55 8.41 -5.32 -1.17
CA SER A 55 7.97 -5.79 -2.48
C SER A 55 7.58 -4.65 -3.43
N ALA A 56 6.81 -3.66 -2.96
CA ALA A 56 6.43 -2.48 -3.74
C ALA A 56 7.63 -1.62 -4.15
N ILE A 57 8.61 -1.45 -3.26
CA ILE A 57 9.87 -0.73 -3.55
C ILE A 57 10.68 -1.49 -4.60
N ASN A 58 10.83 -2.81 -4.44
CA ASN A 58 11.58 -3.65 -5.38
C ASN A 58 10.93 -3.67 -6.78
N TYR A 59 9.60 -3.67 -6.84
CA TYR A 59 8.87 -3.53 -8.11
C TYR A 59 9.09 -2.17 -8.79
N GLY A 60 9.47 -1.14 -8.01
CA GLY A 60 9.82 0.18 -8.52
C GLY A 60 8.68 1.19 -8.51
N ILE A 61 7.72 1.06 -7.58
CA ILE A 61 6.77 2.14 -7.28
C ILE A 61 7.53 3.30 -6.65
N ARG A 62 7.39 4.50 -7.22
CA ARG A 62 8.20 5.66 -6.84
C ARG A 62 7.92 6.18 -5.44
N TYR A 63 6.65 6.18 -5.04
CA TYR A 63 6.23 6.70 -3.74
C TYR A 63 5.63 5.57 -2.91
N VAL A 64 6.34 5.19 -1.84
CA VAL A 64 5.91 4.13 -0.92
C VAL A 64 5.99 4.65 0.50
N LEU A 65 4.90 4.54 1.26
CA LEU A 65 4.82 4.94 2.66
C LEU A 65 4.32 3.78 3.52
N VAL A 66 4.85 3.68 4.73
CA VAL A 66 4.32 2.76 5.75
C VAL A 66 3.26 3.49 6.59
N LYS A 67 2.09 2.89 6.75
CA LYS A 67 1.11 3.37 7.74
C LYS A 67 1.50 2.79 9.09
N ASN A 68 2.01 3.62 10.00
CA ASN A 68 2.33 3.16 11.35
C ASN A 68 1.05 2.69 12.05
N MET A 69 1.07 1.47 12.56
CA MET A 69 0.06 0.95 13.46
C MET A 69 0.54 1.16 14.90
N PRO A 70 -0.17 1.96 15.72
CA PRO A 70 0.15 2.07 17.13
C PRO A 70 -0.18 0.73 17.80
N SER A 71 0.78 -0.19 17.83
CA SER A 71 0.63 -1.40 18.61
C SER A 71 0.65 -1.02 20.10
N SER A 72 -0.30 -1.53 20.87
CA SER A 72 -0.40 -1.34 22.33
C SER A 72 0.75 -2.02 23.10
N ARG A 73 1.69 -2.65 22.41
CA ARG A 73 2.90 -3.28 22.95
C ARG A 73 4.06 -3.04 21.99
N SER A 74 4.67 -1.87 22.17
CA SER A 74 6.13 -1.67 22.07
C SER A 74 6.85 -2.56 21.06
N ASN A 75 6.78 -2.19 19.78
CA ASN A 75 7.93 -2.32 18.89
C ASN A 75 8.39 -0.91 18.52
N PRO A 76 9.70 -0.63 18.48
CA PRO A 76 10.19 0.65 17.99
C PRO A 76 9.65 0.87 16.57
N PRO A 77 9.32 2.12 16.22
CA PRO A 77 8.71 2.40 14.93
C PRO A 77 9.59 1.85 13.82
N ILE A 78 8.94 1.28 12.80
CA ILE A 78 9.53 0.86 11.52
C ILE A 78 10.22 2.05 10.79
N SER A 79 10.16 3.26 11.37
CA SER A 79 10.56 4.56 10.86
C SER A 79 12.03 4.71 10.46
N ASN A 80 12.94 3.87 10.94
CA ASN A 80 14.35 4.02 10.54
C ASN A 80 14.65 3.47 9.14
N LYS A 81 13.80 2.56 8.61
CA LYS A 81 13.99 1.96 7.28
C LYS A 81 13.09 2.57 6.21
N TYR A 82 11.94 3.11 6.58
CA TYR A 82 10.94 3.59 5.62
C TYR A 82 10.38 4.95 6.00
N LEU A 83 9.98 5.72 4.98
CA LEU A 83 9.10 6.87 5.17
C LEU A 83 7.74 6.37 5.66
N SER A 84 7.23 6.96 6.71
CA SER A 84 5.98 6.52 7.34
C SER A 84 5.09 7.67 7.76
N ILE A 85 3.80 7.36 7.93
CA ILE A 85 2.77 8.29 8.41
C ILE A 85 1.97 7.66 9.56
N ASP A 86 1.61 8.48 10.54
CA ASP A 86 0.76 8.09 11.66
C ASP A 86 -0.73 8.32 11.36
N SER A 87 -1.05 9.16 10.37
CA SER A 87 -2.40 9.44 9.91
C SER A 87 -2.42 9.83 8.43
N PHE A 88 -3.49 9.45 7.71
CA PHE A 88 -3.72 9.92 6.34
C PHE A 88 -3.94 11.44 6.24
N SER A 89 -4.29 12.11 7.35
CA SER A 89 -4.40 13.58 7.39
C SER A 89 -3.10 14.30 7.10
N GLU A 90 -1.95 13.64 7.30
CA GLU A 90 -0.63 14.18 6.98
C GLU A 90 -0.38 14.30 5.46
N LEU A 91 -1.21 13.64 4.64
CA LEU A 91 -1.15 13.74 3.18
C LEU A 91 -2.00 14.91 2.64
N LEU A 92 -2.75 15.59 3.51
CA LEU A 92 -3.57 16.73 3.15
C LEU A 92 -2.78 18.04 3.36
N PRO A 93 -3.02 19.06 2.51
CA PRO A 93 -2.38 20.37 2.63
C PRO A 93 -2.86 21.18 3.84
#